data_AF-A0A7R8L6R3-F1
#
_entry.id   AF-A0A7R8L6R3-F1
#
_cell.length_a   1.000
_cell.length_b   1.000
_cell.length_c   1.000
_cell.angle_alpha   90.00
_cell.angle_beta   90.00
_cell.angle_gamma   90.00
#
_symmetry.space_group_name_H-M   'P 1'
#
loop_
_entity.id
_entity.type
_entity.pdbx_description
1 polymer ?
#
loop_
_entity_poly.entity_id
_entity_poly.type
_entity_poly.pdbx_seq_one_letter_code
_entity_poly.pdbx_strand_id
1 'polypeptide(L)'
;MKPGLFFVSALLLSASLAGAQQLRIATFDFQKAFSEYYKTKEAEGELQARVATFKKEDQERTNDYRKLAEEAQKLQDGAQDKTLSEAARQERLKAFQAKVQEVQNLQRAIQEFRATRGRELEERSQRIRQGLIDEITKVVLEIGAKEKYTMVIDKTGRSLNGTPVLLYCQDLPDITEEVVRTINATKGAGAAAPKAASVHP
;
A
#
# COMPACT_ATOMS: atom_id res chain seq x y z
N MET A 1 2.62 -37.17 -85.38
CA MET A 1 4.06 -37.01 -85.07
C MET A 1 4.15 -36.51 -83.63
N LYS A 2 4.80 -37.29 -82.76
CA LYS A 2 5.22 -36.94 -81.37
C LYS A 2 6.35 -35.89 -81.40
N PRO A 3 6.87 -35.34 -80.29
CA PRO A 3 6.31 -35.04 -78.95
C PRO A 3 6.76 -33.64 -78.41
N GLY A 4 6.38 -33.32 -77.18
CA GLY A 4 7.17 -32.45 -76.27
C GLY A 4 6.43 -31.20 -75.82
N LEU A 5 6.58 -30.69 -74.60
CA LEU A 5 7.27 -31.13 -73.39
C LEU A 5 6.71 -30.22 -72.29
N PHE A 6 6.44 -30.76 -71.11
CA PHE A 6 6.15 -30.02 -69.88
C PHE A 6 7.18 -28.90 -69.64
N PHE A 7 6.77 -27.70 -69.21
CA PHE A 7 7.46 -26.94 -68.14
C PHE A 7 6.61 -25.75 -67.67
N VAL A 8 5.92 -25.96 -66.53
CA VAL A 8 5.96 -25.12 -65.32
C VAL A 8 5.95 -23.59 -65.47
N SER A 9 4.83 -22.98 -65.07
CA SER A 9 4.87 -22.00 -63.96
C SER A 9 3.45 -21.77 -63.46
N ALA A 10 3.08 -22.58 -62.46
CA ALA A 10 2.07 -22.17 -61.49
C ALA A 10 2.64 -20.92 -60.80
N LEU A 11 2.25 -19.75 -61.31
CA LEU A 11 2.59 -18.48 -60.71
C LEU A 11 2.02 -18.51 -59.29
N LEU A 12 2.95 -18.63 -58.35
CA LEU A 12 2.74 -18.68 -56.93
C LEU A 12 1.72 -17.62 -56.54
N LEU A 13 0.52 -18.08 -56.20
CA LEU A 13 -0.35 -17.38 -55.29
C LEU A 13 0.36 -17.40 -53.92
N SER A 14 1.44 -16.62 -53.80
CA SER A 14 1.95 -16.15 -52.52
C SER A 14 0.92 -15.15 -52.00
N ALA A 15 -0.28 -15.67 -51.72
CA ALA A 15 -1.22 -15.01 -50.85
C ALA A 15 -0.42 -14.72 -49.60
N SER A 16 -0.19 -13.44 -49.37
CA SER A 16 0.31 -12.89 -48.13
C SER A 16 -0.45 -13.54 -46.99
N LEU A 17 0.15 -14.56 -46.38
CA LEU A 17 -0.02 -14.83 -44.97
C LEU A 17 0.57 -13.60 -44.29
N ALA A 18 -0.19 -12.50 -44.29
CA ALA A 18 -0.01 -11.40 -43.38
C ALA A 18 0.11 -12.08 -42.02
N GLY A 19 1.31 -11.99 -41.42
CA GLY A 19 1.66 -12.73 -40.22
C GLY A 19 0.64 -12.43 -39.14
N ALA A 20 -0.26 -13.37 -38.89
CA ALA A 20 -1.00 -13.40 -37.65
C ALA A 20 0.05 -13.69 -36.58
N GLN A 21 0.62 -12.62 -36.02
CA GLN A 21 1.55 -12.72 -34.91
C GLN A 21 0.82 -13.47 -33.81
N GLN A 22 1.21 -14.73 -33.59
CA GLN A 22 0.48 -15.62 -32.70
C GLN A 22 0.45 -14.99 -31.31
N LEU A 23 -0.75 -14.60 -30.85
CA LEU A 23 -0.95 -13.99 -29.55
C LEU A 23 -0.50 -14.99 -28.48
N ARG A 24 0.52 -14.61 -27.71
CA ARG A 24 1.04 -15.38 -26.59
C ARG A 24 0.58 -14.70 -25.32
N ILE A 25 -0.46 -15.23 -24.71
CA ILE A 25 -1.07 -14.65 -23.52
C ILE A 25 -0.67 -15.48 -22.31
N ALA A 26 -0.24 -14.83 -21.24
CA ALA A 26 -0.07 -15.43 -19.93
C ALA A 26 -1.04 -14.83 -18.92
N THR A 27 -1.22 -15.54 -17.81
CA THR A 27 -1.94 -15.07 -16.63
C THR A 27 -1.00 -14.92 -15.45
N PHE A 28 -1.39 -14.08 -14.51
CA PHE A 28 -0.63 -13.78 -13.31
C PHE A 28 -1.57 -13.49 -12.14
N ASP A 29 -1.22 -13.93 -10.93
CA ASP A 29 -1.96 -13.63 -9.71
C ASP A 29 -1.24 -12.53 -8.92
N PHE A 30 -1.70 -11.29 -9.09
CA PHE A 30 -1.09 -10.15 -8.41
C PHE A 30 -1.24 -10.25 -6.89
N GLN A 31 -2.41 -10.65 -6.40
CA GLN A 31 -2.67 -10.76 -4.97
C GLN A 31 -1.73 -11.77 -4.31
N LYS A 32 -1.54 -12.95 -4.91
CA LYS A 32 -0.60 -13.96 -4.42
C LYS A 32 0.82 -13.41 -4.40
N ALA A 33 1.30 -12.85 -5.51
CA ALA A 33 2.64 -12.30 -5.61
C ALA A 33 2.89 -11.18 -4.59
N PHE A 34 1.91 -10.29 -4.40
CA PHE A 34 1.98 -9.25 -3.38
C PHE A 34 2.08 -9.84 -1.97
N SER A 35 1.23 -10.82 -1.63
CA SER A 35 1.21 -11.43 -0.30
C SER A 35 2.46 -12.28 0.02
N GLU A 36 3.06 -12.90 -1.00
CA GLU A 36 4.23 -13.76 -0.85
C GLU A 36 5.55 -13.00 -1.00
N TYR A 37 5.50 -11.74 -1.40
CA TYR A 37 6.69 -10.90 -1.48
C TYR A 37 7.21 -10.54 -0.09
N TYR A 38 8.49 -10.82 0.18
CA TYR A 38 9.09 -10.61 1.48
C TYR A 38 8.98 -9.15 1.98
N LYS A 39 9.13 -8.15 1.09
CA LYS A 39 9.01 -6.74 1.49
C LYS A 39 7.59 -6.38 1.90
N THR A 40 6.56 -7.06 1.39
CA THR A 40 5.18 -6.87 1.86
C THR A 40 5.05 -7.24 3.33
N LYS A 41 5.62 -8.37 3.73
CA LYS A 41 5.60 -8.83 5.13
C LYS A 41 6.40 -7.91 6.04
N GLU A 42 7.57 -7.44 5.58
CA GLU A 42 8.39 -6.48 6.31
C GLU A 42 7.66 -5.12 6.48
N ALA A 43 7.07 -4.62 5.40
CA ALA A 43 6.27 -3.40 5.40
C ALA A 43 5.06 -3.50 6.32
N GLU A 44 4.35 -4.63 6.32
CA GLU A 44 3.22 -4.87 7.20
C GLU A 44 3.66 -4.83 8.67
N GLY A 45 4.76 -5.51 9.02
CA GLY A 45 5.32 -5.45 10.37
C GLY A 45 5.71 -4.03 10.79
N GLU A 46 6.35 -3.27 9.91
CA GLU A 46 6.71 -1.87 10.18
C GLU A 46 5.48 -0.99 10.39
N LEU A 47 4.45 -1.14 9.55
CA LEU A 47 3.21 -0.37 9.65
C LEU A 47 2.45 -0.73 10.94
N GLN A 48 2.35 -2.01 11.28
CA GLN A 48 1.73 -2.47 12.53
C GLN A 48 2.45 -1.90 13.76
N ALA A 49 3.78 -1.89 13.77
CA ALA A 49 4.56 -1.30 14.86
C ALA A 49 4.26 0.21 15.01
N ARG A 50 4.18 0.95 13.90
CA ARG A 50 3.83 2.38 13.92
C ARG A 50 2.40 2.63 14.40
N VAL A 51 1.44 1.81 13.98
CA VAL A 51 0.06 1.86 14.47
C VAL A 51 0.01 1.60 15.97
N ALA A 52 0.79 0.63 16.48
CA ALA A 52 0.87 0.35 17.90
C ALA A 52 1.45 1.53 18.69
N THR A 53 2.53 2.16 18.20
CA THR A 53 3.08 3.39 18.79
C THR A 53 2.06 4.52 18.81
N PHE A 54 1.37 4.76 17.70
CA PHE A 54 0.31 5.78 17.62
C PHE A 54 -0.80 5.52 18.65
N LYS A 55 -1.31 4.28 18.75
CA LYS A 55 -2.33 3.92 19.75
C LYS A 55 -1.85 4.14 21.18
N LYS A 56 -0.58 3.85 21.48
CA LYS A 56 0.00 4.08 22.80
C LYS A 56 0.06 5.57 23.13
N GLU A 57 0.59 6.39 22.23
CA GLU A 57 0.66 7.85 22.39
C GLU A 57 -0.75 8.46 22.52
N ASP A 58 -1.72 7.99 21.74
CA ASP A 58 -3.11 8.45 21.82
C ASP A 58 -3.76 8.11 23.18
N GLN A 59 -3.49 6.91 23.69
CA GLN A 59 -3.99 6.47 24.99
C GLN A 59 -3.37 7.27 26.13
N GLU A 60 -2.06 7.58 26.08
CA GLU A 60 -1.38 8.43 27.06
C GLU A 60 -2.02 9.83 27.11
N ARG A 61 -2.22 10.47 25.95
CA ARG A 61 -2.88 11.78 25.88
C ARG A 61 -4.32 11.73 26.37
N THR A 62 -5.07 10.67 26.02
CA THR A 62 -6.45 10.49 26.48
C THR A 62 -6.52 10.30 28.00
N ASN A 63 -5.54 9.61 28.59
CA ASN A 63 -5.44 9.47 30.04
C ASN A 63 -5.15 10.81 30.72
N ASP A 64 -4.27 11.64 30.15
CA ASP A 64 -3.98 12.98 30.68
C ASP A 64 -5.20 13.89 30.58
N TYR A 65 -5.94 13.82 29.47
CA TYR A 65 -7.22 14.50 29.32
C TYR A 65 -8.21 14.10 30.41
N ARG A 66 -8.36 12.80 30.67
CA ARG A 66 -9.27 12.31 31.71
C ARG A 66 -8.87 12.83 33.11
N LYS A 67 -7.58 12.80 33.45
CA LYS A 67 -7.08 13.34 34.73
C LYS A 67 -7.41 14.83 34.89
N LEU A 68 -7.14 15.65 33.87
CA LEU A 68 -7.44 17.08 33.91
C LEU A 68 -8.95 17.36 34.00
N ALA A 69 -9.76 16.57 33.32
CA ALA A 69 -11.22 16.67 33.42
C ALA A 69 -11.72 16.31 34.83
N GLU A 70 -11.17 15.27 35.45
CA GLU A 70 -11.48 14.90 36.84
C GLU A 70 -11.03 15.98 37.84
N GLU A 71 -9.87 16.61 37.63
CA GLU A 71 -9.41 17.76 38.43
C GLU A 71 -10.34 18.96 38.29
N ALA A 72 -10.77 19.30 37.07
CA ALA A 72 -11.74 20.35 36.83
C ALA A 72 -13.06 20.06 37.57
N GLN A 73 -13.58 18.83 37.48
CA GLN A 73 -14.81 18.45 38.17
C GLN A 73 -14.70 18.63 39.70
N LYS A 74 -13.59 18.20 40.30
CA LYS A 74 -13.36 18.38 41.76
C LYS A 74 -13.32 19.86 42.16
N LEU A 75 -12.72 20.72 41.34
CA LEU A 75 -12.69 22.17 41.58
C LEU A 75 -14.08 22.78 41.45
N GLN A 76 -14.88 22.32 40.47
CA GLN A 76 -16.26 22.73 40.31
C GLN A 76 -17.12 22.35 41.51
N ASP A 77 -17.02 21.10 41.98
CA ASP A 77 -17.77 20.60 43.13
C ASP A 77 -17.41 21.38 44.40
N GLY A 78 -16.10 21.60 44.63
CA GLY A 78 -15.64 22.40 45.76
C GLY A 78 -16.01 23.88 45.67
N ALA A 79 -16.20 24.44 44.47
CA ALA A 79 -16.70 25.80 44.32
C ALA A 79 -18.19 25.93 44.69
N GLN A 80 -18.94 24.82 44.65
CA GLN A 80 -20.37 24.76 45.02
C GLN A 80 -20.60 24.34 46.49
N ASP A 81 -19.56 23.93 47.20
CA ASP A 81 -19.67 23.48 48.58
C ASP A 81 -19.96 24.67 49.52
N LYS A 82 -21.17 24.64 50.09
CA LYS A 82 -21.70 25.68 50.99
C LYS A 82 -21.03 25.70 52.36
N THR A 83 -20.29 24.66 52.73
CA THR A 83 -19.56 24.59 54.01
C THR A 83 -18.29 25.45 54.02
N LEU A 84 -17.80 25.85 52.84
CA LEU A 84 -16.62 26.69 52.67
C LEU A 84 -16.95 28.19 52.80
N SER A 85 -15.92 29.00 53.02
CA SER A 85 -16.05 30.46 52.95
C SER A 85 -16.25 30.93 51.51
N GLU A 86 -16.84 32.12 51.35
CA GLU A 86 -17.02 32.74 50.03
C GLU A 86 -15.69 32.94 49.28
N ALA A 87 -14.64 33.37 49.99
CA ALA A 87 -13.30 33.51 49.42
C ALA A 87 -12.74 32.17 48.91
N ALA A 88 -12.89 31.08 49.67
CA ALA A 88 -12.43 29.76 49.28
C ALA A 88 -13.23 29.17 48.10
N ARG A 89 -14.53 29.48 47.99
CA ARG A 89 -15.34 29.13 46.81
C ARG A 89 -14.89 29.90 45.57
N GLN A 90 -14.64 31.21 45.70
CA GLN A 90 -14.17 32.05 44.59
C GLN A 90 -12.79 31.62 44.08
N GLU A 91 -11.87 31.24 44.98
CA GLU A 91 -10.56 30.71 44.60
C GLU A 91 -10.69 29.41 43.79
N ARG A 92 -11.52 28.46 44.26
CA ARG A 92 -11.81 27.22 43.52
C ARG A 92 -12.47 27.48 42.17
N LEU A 93 -13.36 28.46 42.08
CA LEU A 93 -13.99 28.85 40.82
C LEU A 93 -12.96 29.39 39.81
N LYS A 94 -12.01 30.21 40.24
CA LYS A 94 -10.90 30.69 39.39
C LYS A 94 -10.02 29.53 38.92
N ALA A 95 -9.65 28.63 39.84
CA ALA A 95 -8.86 27.45 39.51
C ALA A 95 -9.61 26.52 38.52
N PHE A 96 -10.93 26.35 38.70
CA PHE A 96 -11.78 25.61 37.78
C PHE A 96 -11.76 26.23 36.38
N GLN A 97 -11.95 27.54 36.25
CA GLN A 97 -11.91 28.24 34.96
C GLN A 97 -10.57 28.04 34.25
N ALA A 98 -9.45 28.14 34.97
CA ALA A 98 -8.13 27.85 34.43
C ALA A 98 -8.00 26.39 33.96
N LYS A 99 -8.46 25.42 34.76
CA LYS A 99 -8.41 24.00 34.43
C LYS A 99 -9.30 23.64 33.24
N VAL A 100 -10.47 24.27 33.10
CA VAL A 100 -11.33 24.10 31.91
C VAL A 100 -10.61 24.56 30.64
N GLN A 101 -9.86 25.67 30.70
CA GLN A 101 -9.06 26.12 29.57
C GLN A 101 -7.97 25.09 29.20
N GLU A 102 -7.28 24.52 30.19
CA GLU A 102 -6.31 23.44 29.98
C GLU A 102 -6.95 22.21 29.31
N VAL A 103 -8.12 21.76 29.81
CA VAL A 103 -8.88 20.63 29.24
C VAL A 103 -9.24 20.88 27.78
N GLN A 104 -9.76 22.07 27.47
CA GLN A 104 -10.12 22.43 26.09
C GLN A 104 -8.89 22.50 25.17
N ASN A 105 -7.77 23.01 25.68
CA ASN A 105 -6.52 23.06 24.91
C ASN A 105 -6.02 21.64 24.60
N LEU A 106 -6.01 20.75 25.60
CA LEU A 106 -5.58 19.36 25.41
C LEU A 106 -6.52 18.59 24.49
N GLN A 107 -7.84 18.82 24.58
CA GLN A 107 -8.82 18.23 23.68
C GLN A 107 -8.52 18.58 22.21
N ARG A 108 -8.24 19.85 21.91
CA ARG A 108 -7.85 20.28 20.55
C ARG A 108 -6.54 19.64 20.12
N ALA A 109 -5.53 19.62 20.99
CA ALA A 109 -4.25 18.98 20.70
C ALA A 109 -4.38 17.48 20.41
N ILE A 110 -5.27 16.76 21.09
CA ILE A 110 -5.56 15.33 20.81
C ILE A 110 -6.21 15.18 19.44
N GLN A 111 -7.18 16.02 19.09
CA GLN A 111 -7.84 15.97 17.78
C GLN A 111 -6.86 16.23 16.63
N GLU A 112 -6.01 17.26 16.77
CA GLU A 112 -4.96 17.58 15.80
C GLU A 112 -3.92 16.46 15.69
N PHE A 113 -3.52 15.87 16.81
CA PHE A 113 -2.61 14.72 16.85
C PHE A 113 -3.18 13.54 16.07
N ARG A 114 -4.44 13.15 16.34
CA ARG A 114 -5.13 12.06 15.63
C ARG A 114 -5.25 12.33 14.14
N ALA A 115 -5.67 13.54 13.75
CA ALA A 115 -5.83 13.92 12.35
C ALA A 115 -4.50 13.95 11.59
N THR A 116 -3.42 14.40 12.23
CA THR A 116 -2.09 14.47 11.61
C THR A 116 -1.48 13.09 11.49
N ARG A 117 -1.43 12.32 12.59
CA ARG A 117 -0.89 10.95 12.59
C ARG A 117 -1.68 10.01 11.68
N GLY A 118 -3.00 10.14 11.64
CA GLY A 118 -3.85 9.36 10.73
C GLY A 118 -3.48 9.58 9.27
N ARG A 119 -3.35 10.85 8.85
CA ARG A 119 -2.91 11.20 7.49
C ARG A 119 -1.50 10.70 7.18
N GLU A 120 -0.56 10.88 8.10
CA GLU A 120 0.82 10.39 7.93
C GLU A 120 0.87 8.87 7.73
N LEU A 121 0.10 8.11 8.51
CA LEU A 121 0.02 6.65 8.40
C LEU A 121 -0.61 6.22 7.08
N GLU A 122 -1.68 6.88 6.66
CA GLU A 122 -2.37 6.62 5.39
C GLU A 122 -1.45 6.90 4.19
N GLU A 123 -0.85 8.08 4.11
CA GLU A 123 0.08 8.46 3.05
C GLU A 123 1.29 7.53 2.98
N ARG A 124 1.81 7.12 4.14
CA ARG A 124 2.90 6.15 4.22
C ARG A 124 2.45 4.78 3.71
N SER A 125 1.28 4.30 4.15
CA SER A 125 0.71 3.03 3.71
C SER A 125 0.51 3.01 2.19
N GLN A 126 -0.06 4.07 1.62
CA GLN A 126 -0.25 4.22 0.18
C GLN A 126 1.08 4.23 -0.59
N ARG A 127 2.08 5.00 -0.13
CA ARG A 127 3.40 5.05 -0.79
C ARG A 127 4.12 3.70 -0.77
N ILE A 128 4.12 3.02 0.38
CA ILE A 128 4.71 1.69 0.50
C ILE A 128 4.00 0.72 -0.44
N ARG A 129 2.67 0.71 -0.41
CA ARG A 129 1.87 -0.15 -1.29
C ARG A 129 2.16 0.10 -2.76
N GLN A 130 2.23 1.37 -3.17
CA GLN A 130 2.55 1.73 -4.56
C GLN A 130 3.95 1.24 -4.96
N GLY A 131 4.96 1.46 -4.12
CA GLY A 131 6.32 0.98 -4.39
C GLY A 131 6.38 -0.55 -4.54
N LEU A 132 5.69 -1.29 -3.67
CA LEU A 132 5.59 -2.75 -3.80
C LEU A 132 4.89 -3.18 -5.10
N ILE A 133 3.85 -2.45 -5.51
CA ILE A 133 3.16 -2.70 -6.78
C ILE A 133 4.08 -2.48 -7.97
N ASP A 134 4.84 -1.39 -7.97
CA ASP A 134 5.76 -1.04 -9.05
C ASP A 134 6.87 -2.09 -9.19
N GLU A 135 7.42 -2.56 -8.06
CA GLU A 135 8.44 -3.62 -8.05
C GLU A 135 7.92 -4.95 -8.62
N ILE A 136 6.71 -5.38 -8.24
CA ILE A 136 6.09 -6.59 -8.78
C ILE A 136 5.79 -6.43 -10.27
N THR A 137 5.22 -5.28 -10.65
CA THR A 137 4.88 -4.97 -12.05
C THR A 137 6.12 -5.01 -12.93
N LYS A 138 7.24 -4.47 -12.46
CA LYS A 138 8.52 -4.54 -13.17
C LYS A 138 8.95 -5.98 -13.45
N VAL A 139 8.88 -6.87 -12.45
CA VAL A 139 9.22 -8.29 -12.64
C VAL A 139 8.28 -8.99 -13.63
N VAL A 140 6.98 -8.69 -13.56
CA VAL A 140 5.99 -9.21 -14.53
C VAL A 140 6.33 -8.77 -15.95
N LEU A 141 6.68 -7.49 -16.17
CA LEU A 141 7.06 -6.97 -17.48
C LEU A 141 8.36 -7.60 -17.99
N GLU A 142 9.36 -7.80 -17.13
CA GLU A 142 10.62 -8.44 -17.48
C GLU A 142 10.42 -9.91 -17.90
N ILE A 143 9.64 -10.69 -17.15
CA ILE A 143 9.28 -12.08 -17.51
C ILE A 143 8.45 -12.09 -18.80
N GLY A 144 7.46 -11.20 -18.91
CA GLY A 144 6.64 -11.04 -20.11
C GLY A 144 7.47 -10.84 -21.37
N ALA A 145 8.43 -9.91 -21.33
CA ALA A 145 9.33 -9.62 -22.44
C ALA A 145 10.28 -10.79 -22.74
N LYS A 146 10.91 -11.38 -21.71
CA LYS A 146 11.86 -12.49 -21.84
C LYS A 146 11.21 -13.72 -22.48
N GLU A 147 10.01 -14.09 -22.03
CA GLU A 147 9.26 -15.26 -22.51
C GLU A 147 8.42 -14.94 -23.76
N LYS A 148 8.52 -13.71 -24.28
CA LYS A 148 7.87 -13.22 -25.50
C LYS A 148 6.34 -13.35 -25.44
N TYR A 149 5.75 -13.11 -24.27
CA TYR A 149 4.32 -12.93 -24.13
C TYR A 149 3.91 -11.59 -24.75
N THR A 150 2.85 -11.60 -25.56
CA THR A 150 2.24 -10.39 -26.13
C THR A 150 1.28 -9.74 -25.15
N MET A 151 0.83 -10.47 -24.13
CA MET A 151 -0.06 -9.97 -23.08
C MET A 151 0.10 -10.80 -21.80
N VAL A 152 0.07 -10.14 -20.65
CA VAL A 152 -0.05 -10.79 -19.33
C VAL A 152 -1.29 -10.21 -18.65
N ILE A 153 -2.21 -11.08 -18.22
CA ILE A 153 -3.47 -10.68 -17.59
C ILE A 153 -3.41 -11.01 -16.10
N ASP A 154 -3.69 -10.01 -15.25
CA ASP A 154 -3.90 -10.22 -13.82
C ASP A 154 -5.27 -10.90 -13.58
N LYS A 155 -5.24 -12.11 -13.02
CA LYS A 155 -6.43 -12.89 -12.64
C LYS A 155 -7.23 -12.22 -11.52
N THR A 156 -6.57 -11.40 -10.71
CA THR A 156 -7.16 -10.73 -9.55
C THR A 156 -7.67 -9.33 -9.85
N GLY A 157 -7.43 -8.85 -11.07
CA GLY A 157 -7.84 -7.55 -11.54
C GLY A 157 -9.36 -7.38 -11.47
N ARG A 158 -9.80 -6.26 -10.91
CA ARG A 158 -11.21 -5.85 -10.86
C ARG A 158 -11.45 -4.60 -11.69
N SER A 159 -12.60 -4.52 -12.34
CA SER A 159 -13.08 -3.33 -13.03
C SER A 159 -13.45 -2.23 -12.04
N LEU A 160 -13.72 -1.02 -12.54
CA LEU A 160 -14.23 0.09 -11.73
C LEU A 160 -15.56 -0.22 -11.03
N ASN A 161 -16.33 -1.17 -11.56
CA ASN A 161 -17.58 -1.63 -10.95
C ASN A 161 -17.37 -2.79 -9.96
N GLY A 162 -16.11 -3.15 -9.66
CA GLY A 162 -15.76 -4.20 -8.70
C GLY A 162 -15.90 -5.64 -9.20
N THR A 163 -16.21 -5.85 -10.49
CA THR A 163 -16.33 -7.18 -11.11
C THR A 163 -14.98 -7.68 -11.62
N PRO A 164 -14.72 -9.01 -11.66
CA PRO A 164 -13.49 -9.54 -12.23
C PRO A 164 -13.29 -9.12 -13.69
N VAL A 165 -12.06 -8.76 -14.05
CA VAL A 165 -11.68 -8.48 -15.45
C VAL A 165 -11.55 -9.77 -16.25
N LEU A 166 -11.01 -10.82 -15.63
CA LEU A 166 -10.90 -12.16 -16.22
C LEU A 166 -11.85 -13.11 -15.48
N LEU A 167 -12.90 -13.57 -16.18
CA LEU A 167 -13.89 -14.50 -15.60
C LEU A 167 -13.48 -15.97 -15.80
N TYR A 168 -12.84 -16.28 -16.92
CA TYR A 168 -12.45 -17.63 -17.28
C TYR A 168 -11.28 -17.59 -18.26
N CYS A 169 -10.32 -18.49 -18.06
CA CYS A 169 -9.31 -18.82 -19.05
C CYS A 169 -8.99 -20.32 -18.97
N GLN A 170 -8.84 -20.95 -20.12
CA GLN A 170 -8.35 -22.33 -20.24
C GLN A 170 -7.01 -22.30 -20.96
N ASP A 171 -6.08 -23.17 -20.55
CA ASP A 171 -4.82 -23.43 -21.26
C ASP A 171 -3.87 -22.23 -21.41
N LEU A 172 -4.04 -21.15 -20.62
CA LEU A 172 -3.07 -20.06 -20.56
C LEU A 172 -1.96 -20.38 -19.53
N PRO A 173 -0.69 -20.16 -19.87
CA PRO A 173 0.40 -20.23 -18.89
C PRO A 173 0.16 -19.28 -17.71
N ASP A 174 0.47 -19.75 -16.51
CA ASP A 174 0.46 -18.94 -15.28
C ASP A 174 1.91 -18.67 -14.85
N ILE A 175 2.31 -17.40 -14.83
CA ILE A 175 3.68 -16.99 -14.47
C ILE A 175 3.84 -16.61 -12.99
N THR A 176 2.82 -16.79 -12.16
CA THR A 176 2.80 -16.33 -10.76
C THR A 176 3.98 -16.85 -9.95
N GLU A 177 4.25 -18.15 -10.01
CA GLU A 177 5.36 -18.76 -9.24
C GLU A 177 6.72 -18.24 -9.70
N GLU A 178 6.89 -17.99 -10.99
CA GLU A 178 8.13 -17.41 -11.53
C GLU A 178 8.32 -15.98 -11.05
N VAL A 179 7.25 -15.18 -11.04
CA VAL A 179 7.27 -13.81 -10.50
C VAL A 179 7.62 -13.83 -9.01
N VAL A 180 6.93 -14.65 -8.20
CA VAL A 180 7.17 -14.79 -6.75
C VAL A 180 8.61 -15.18 -6.48
N ARG A 181 9.14 -16.17 -7.20
CA ARG A 181 10.53 -16.62 -7.06
C ARG A 181 11.51 -15.50 -7.42
N THR A 182 11.27 -14.80 -8.53
CA THR A 182 12.16 -13.76 -9.05
C THR A 182 12.18 -12.53 -8.15
N ILE A 183 11.00 -12.04 -7.74
CA ILE A 183 10.92 -10.86 -6.86
C ILE A 183 11.53 -11.15 -5.48
N ASN A 184 11.39 -12.37 -4.95
CA ASN A 184 11.99 -12.74 -3.68
C ASN A 184 13.49 -13.04 -3.76
N ALA A 185 14.04 -13.39 -4.93
CA ALA A 185 15.48 -13.55 -5.11
C ALA A 185 16.25 -12.24 -4.85
N THR A 186 15.60 -11.08 -5.00
CA THR A 186 16.17 -9.77 -4.66
C THR A 186 16.52 -9.63 -3.17
N LYS A 187 15.91 -10.43 -2.28
CA LYS A 187 16.24 -10.46 -0.84
C LYS A 187 17.71 -10.78 -0.58
N GLY A 188 18.30 -11.67 -1.39
CA GLY A 188 19.73 -12.01 -1.32
C GLY A 188 20.63 -11.05 -2.11
N ALA A 189 20.09 -10.39 -3.13
CA ALA A 189 20.84 -9.42 -3.96
C ALA A 189 20.98 -8.05 -3.29
N GLY A 190 20.05 -7.66 -2.40
CA GLY A 190 20.11 -6.40 -1.63
C GLY A 190 21.28 -6.30 -0.64
N ALA A 191 21.99 -7.40 -0.37
CA ALA A 191 23.26 -7.39 0.39
C ALA A 191 24.46 -6.97 -0.46
N ALA A 192 24.33 -6.90 -1.78
CA ALA A 192 25.34 -6.35 -2.69
C ALA A 192 24.89 -4.96 -3.16
N ALA A 193 25.24 -3.94 -2.38
CA ALA A 193 25.05 -2.55 -2.76
C ALA A 193 25.67 -2.27 -4.15
N PRO A 194 25.03 -1.42 -4.98
CA PRO A 194 25.62 -1.04 -6.26
C PRO A 194 26.91 -0.24 -5.99
N LYS A 195 28.03 -0.70 -6.56
CA LYS A 195 29.27 0.08 -6.63
C LYS A 195 28.93 1.43 -7.25
N ALA A 196 29.12 2.49 -6.47
CA ALA A 196 29.06 3.86 -6.94
C ALA A 196 29.97 4.01 -8.17
N ALA A 197 29.38 4.37 -9.31
CA ALA A 197 30.13 4.81 -10.46
C ALA A 197 30.76 6.15 -10.09
N SER A 198 32.09 6.16 -10.00
CA SER A 198 32.92 7.34 -9.85
C SER A 198 32.70 8.28 -11.03
N VAL A 199 32.10 9.44 -10.77
CA VAL A 199 32.20 10.60 -11.64
C VAL A 199 33.57 11.23 -11.37
N HIS A 200 34.43 11.26 -12.38
CA HIS A 200 35.64 12.08 -12.39
C HIS A 200 35.48 13.18 -13.46
N PRO A 201 36.16 14.33 -13.26
CA PRO A 201 35.76 15.66 -13.72
C PRO A 201 35.84 15.90 -15.22
#